data_AF-A0A0N0MAA4-F1
#
_entry.id   AF-A0A0N0MAA4-F1
#
_cell.length_a   1.000
_cell.length_b   1.000
_cell.length_c   1.000
_cell.angle_alpha   90.00
_cell.angle_beta   90.00
_cell.angle_gamma   90.00
#
_symmetry.space_group_name_H-M   'P 1'
#
loop_
_entity.id
_entity.type
_entity.pdbx_description
1 polymer ?
#
loop_
_entity_poly.entity_id
_entity_poly.type
_entity_poly.pdbx_seq_one_letter_code
_entity_poly.pdbx_strand_id
1 'polypeptide(L)'
;MPAALADFLLGELSVSTRKTLLGALCDGYLTGWRQEDLLTRKLAGIIQARSSWLPSRWQAMFMAVPEALDLEEGPKRFGQRLAAEPDPYRASLASGIAAPHDVGFMAAVHSAWLAAIPSPESEVSARRVLAWITPRDAPQLESDRGASAVQRLLMPWQSKMAPADLRSVLLPALTTAYGDPRRDRPEFWTLVSDDARRVIFRWLAGRSMEAFIDVVSRAEAAGAYSAQWASRRRFWMGLYEKGRIDEAWVALTRDAQAIAASLFQQTKDPAYESYGKQEGARKKTCLLVMRIGNLIVVEGSHDFRVHVFRTEDTAAPRLYASGYDAESFLLPVGHHDARMHDTAGNWMRWVERKIR
;
A
#
# COMPACT_ATOMS: atom_id res chain seq x y z
N MET A 1 37.60 2.22 12.59
CA MET A 1 38.88 1.58 12.22
C MET A 1 40.00 2.56 12.53
N PRO A 2 41.15 2.12 13.08
CA PRO A 2 42.31 3.01 13.27
C PRO A 2 42.78 3.61 11.93
N ALA A 3 43.15 4.89 11.90
CA ALA A 3 43.53 5.60 10.67
C ALA A 3 44.68 4.91 9.91
N ALA A 4 45.70 4.46 10.63
CA ALA A 4 46.85 3.76 10.06
C ALA A 4 46.46 2.46 9.31
N LEU A 5 45.45 1.74 9.80
CA LEU A 5 44.95 0.54 9.12
C LEU A 5 44.17 0.90 7.85
N ALA A 6 43.38 1.97 7.88
CA ALA A 6 42.65 2.44 6.71
C ALA A 6 43.61 2.91 5.60
N ASP A 7 44.65 3.66 5.95
CA ASP A 7 45.66 4.12 4.99
C ASP A 7 46.46 2.96 4.40
N PHE A 8 46.84 1.97 5.22
CA PHE A 8 47.48 0.74 4.74
C PHE A 8 46.60 0.00 3.73
N LEU A 9 45.31 -0.20 4.04
CA LEU A 9 44.38 -0.89 3.15
C LEU A 9 44.18 -0.14 1.83
N LEU A 10 44.04 1.19 1.88
CA LEU A 10 43.93 2.01 0.66
C LEU A 10 45.21 1.93 -0.18
N GLY A 11 46.38 1.93 0.46
CA GLY A 11 47.67 1.72 -0.20
C GLY A 11 47.73 0.37 -0.92
N GLU A 12 47.40 -0.72 -0.23
CA GLU A 12 47.39 -2.08 -0.82
C GLU A 12 46.40 -2.17 -2.00
N LEU A 13 45.20 -1.61 -1.87
CA LEU A 13 44.19 -1.59 -2.93
C LEU A 13 44.68 -0.83 -4.18
N SER A 14 45.45 0.25 -4.00
CA SER A 14 45.96 1.06 -5.10
C SER A 14 46.99 0.35 -6.00
N VAL A 15 47.65 -0.69 -5.49
CA VAL A 15 48.68 -1.46 -6.23
C VAL A 15 48.27 -2.90 -6.52
N SER A 16 47.21 -3.40 -5.88
CA SER A 16 46.82 -4.82 -5.98
C SER A 16 46.44 -5.24 -7.39
N THR A 17 46.88 -6.43 -7.79
CA THR A 17 46.46 -7.14 -9.01
C THR A 17 45.53 -8.32 -8.70
N ARG A 18 45.23 -8.55 -7.41
CA ARG A 18 44.41 -9.68 -6.95
C ARG A 18 42.93 -9.41 -7.22
N LYS A 19 42.37 -10.11 -8.21
CA LYS A 19 40.96 -9.98 -8.64
C LYS A 19 39.96 -10.16 -7.50
N THR A 20 40.20 -11.05 -6.55
CA THR A 20 39.31 -11.29 -5.40
C THR A 20 39.24 -10.05 -4.49
N LEU A 21 40.39 -9.45 -4.17
CA LEU A 21 40.47 -8.24 -3.36
C LEU A 21 39.83 -7.04 -4.07
N LEU A 22 40.13 -6.86 -5.36
CA LEU A 22 39.51 -5.79 -6.17
C LEU A 22 38.01 -6.01 -6.39
N GLY A 23 37.55 -7.25 -6.40
CA GLY A 23 36.13 -7.58 -6.40
C GLY A 23 35.44 -7.12 -5.12
N ALA A 24 36.01 -7.45 -3.96
CA ALA A 24 35.51 -7.01 -2.65
C ALA A 24 35.54 -5.49 -2.50
N LEU A 25 36.54 -4.81 -3.08
CA LEU A 25 36.57 -3.34 -3.19
C LEU A 25 35.33 -2.81 -3.92
N CYS A 26 34.96 -3.40 -5.06
CA CYS A 26 33.82 -2.94 -5.84
C CYS A 26 32.48 -3.17 -5.11
N ASP A 27 32.32 -4.33 -4.45
CA ASP A 27 31.14 -4.59 -3.60
C ASP A 27 31.07 -3.56 -2.45
N GLY A 28 32.17 -3.39 -1.70
CA GLY A 28 32.23 -2.44 -0.59
C GLY A 28 32.05 -0.99 -1.02
N TYR A 29 32.52 -0.62 -2.21
CA TYR A 29 32.31 0.69 -2.80
C TYR A 29 30.83 0.97 -3.04
N LEU A 30 30.10 0.05 -3.69
CA LEU A 30 28.68 0.26 -4.01
C LEU A 30 27.80 0.28 -2.76
N THR A 31 27.96 -0.70 -1.86
CA THR A 31 27.16 -0.80 -0.63
C THR A 31 27.52 0.33 0.35
N GLY A 32 28.78 0.73 0.40
CA GLY A 32 29.28 1.81 1.26
C GLY A 32 29.20 3.22 0.67
N TRP A 33 28.72 3.35 -0.57
CA TRP A 33 28.71 4.62 -1.31
C TRP A 33 27.96 5.71 -0.57
N ARG A 34 28.56 6.89 -0.49
CA ARG A 34 27.93 8.11 0.05
C ARG A 34 28.29 9.30 -0.82
N GLN A 35 27.30 10.16 -1.04
CA GLN A 35 27.50 11.40 -1.78
C GLN A 35 28.52 12.29 -1.05
N GLU A 36 29.44 12.89 -1.81
CA GLU A 36 30.48 13.81 -1.32
C GLU A 36 31.47 13.25 -0.28
N ASP A 37 31.44 11.94 -0.01
CA ASP A 37 32.32 11.30 0.97
C ASP A 37 33.75 11.08 0.45
N LEU A 38 34.74 11.44 1.26
CA LEU A 38 36.16 11.36 0.89
C LEU A 38 36.61 9.92 0.61
N LEU A 39 36.12 8.94 1.36
CA LEU A 39 36.48 7.54 1.16
C LEU A 39 35.86 7.02 -0.15
N THR A 40 34.58 7.32 -0.39
CA THR A 40 33.91 7.02 -1.66
C THR A 40 34.70 7.56 -2.85
N ARG A 41 35.18 8.81 -2.77
CA ARG A 41 36.00 9.44 -3.82
C ARG A 41 37.33 8.72 -4.04
N LYS A 42 38.04 8.37 -2.96
CA LYS A 42 39.31 7.61 -3.04
C LYS A 42 39.10 6.24 -3.66
N LEU A 43 38.06 5.51 -3.24
CA LEU A 43 37.76 4.17 -3.76
C LEU A 43 37.37 4.22 -5.24
N ALA A 44 36.55 5.20 -5.66
CA ALA A 44 36.23 5.40 -7.08
C ALA A 44 37.50 5.64 -7.92
N GLY A 45 38.41 6.48 -7.43
CA GLY A 45 39.71 6.71 -8.09
C GLY A 45 40.57 5.44 -8.20
N ILE A 46 40.60 4.61 -7.16
CA ILE A 46 41.28 3.30 -7.21
C ILE A 46 40.61 2.39 -8.23
N ILE A 47 39.28 2.30 -8.24
CA ILE A 47 38.53 1.47 -9.20
C ILE A 47 38.84 1.89 -10.65
N GLN A 48 38.86 3.20 -10.92
CA GLN A 48 39.21 3.73 -12.23
C GLN A 48 40.66 3.41 -12.63
N ALA A 49 41.62 3.65 -11.73
CA ALA A 49 43.04 3.38 -11.97
C ALA A 49 43.36 1.88 -12.12
N ARG A 50 42.56 1.01 -11.49
CA ARG A 50 42.72 -0.46 -11.53
C ARG A 50 41.73 -1.16 -12.45
N SER A 51 41.03 -0.41 -13.32
CA SER A 51 39.95 -0.92 -14.17
C SER A 51 40.30 -2.19 -14.96
N SER A 52 41.50 -2.26 -15.56
CA SER A 52 41.96 -3.45 -16.31
C SER A 52 42.25 -4.69 -15.46
N TRP A 53 42.45 -4.51 -14.15
CA TRP A 53 42.73 -5.58 -13.19
C TRP A 53 41.48 -6.07 -12.46
N LEU A 54 40.35 -5.37 -12.58
CA LEU A 54 39.09 -5.78 -11.98
C LEU A 54 38.63 -7.14 -12.53
N PRO A 55 37.85 -7.93 -11.77
CA PRO A 55 37.11 -9.06 -12.33
C PRO A 55 36.25 -8.65 -13.53
N SER A 56 36.10 -9.52 -14.53
CA SER A 56 35.39 -9.21 -15.79
C SER A 56 33.96 -8.73 -15.56
N ARG A 57 33.26 -9.25 -14.54
CA ARG A 57 31.91 -8.79 -14.18
C ARG A 57 31.89 -7.29 -13.86
N TRP A 58 32.90 -6.80 -13.14
CA TRP A 58 32.97 -5.42 -12.68
C TRP A 58 33.42 -4.48 -13.79
N GLN A 59 34.32 -4.93 -14.66
CA GLN A 59 34.65 -4.20 -15.88
C GLN A 59 33.39 -4.00 -16.73
N ALA A 60 32.63 -5.06 -16.97
CA ALA A 60 31.38 -5.00 -17.71
C ALA A 60 30.35 -4.08 -17.04
N MET A 61 30.17 -4.19 -15.71
CA MET A 61 29.23 -3.35 -14.97
C MET A 61 29.59 -1.87 -15.06
N PHE A 62 30.83 -1.47 -14.78
CA PHE A 62 31.23 -0.06 -14.85
C PHE A 62 31.25 0.49 -16.28
N MET A 63 31.37 -0.36 -17.31
CA MET A 63 31.12 0.06 -18.69
C MET A 63 29.64 0.29 -18.99
N ALA A 64 28.75 -0.53 -18.42
CA ALA A 64 27.30 -0.41 -18.61
C ALA A 64 26.65 0.67 -17.70
N VAL A 65 27.27 0.95 -16.55
CA VAL A 65 26.84 1.94 -15.55
C VAL A 65 28.04 2.82 -15.18
N PRO A 66 28.57 3.62 -16.13
CA PRO A 66 29.64 4.57 -15.82
C PRO A 66 29.21 5.60 -14.75
N GLU A 67 27.91 5.83 -14.61
CA GLU A 67 27.31 6.67 -13.58
C GLU A 67 27.68 6.21 -12.16
N ALA A 68 27.98 4.92 -11.95
CA ALA A 68 28.36 4.41 -10.62
C ALA A 68 29.70 4.98 -10.13
N LEU A 69 30.53 5.55 -11.01
CA LEU A 69 31.82 6.18 -10.68
C LEU A 69 31.76 7.70 -10.69
N ASP A 70 30.60 8.29 -10.98
CA ASP A 70 30.36 9.72 -10.86
C ASP A 70 29.70 10.03 -9.50
N LEU A 71 30.45 10.74 -8.65
CA LEU A 71 30.00 11.06 -7.30
C LEU A 71 29.05 12.25 -7.24
N GLU A 72 28.96 13.05 -8.30
CA GLU A 72 28.16 14.28 -8.31
C GLU A 72 26.77 13.99 -8.88
N GLU A 73 26.69 13.48 -10.11
CA GLU A 73 25.42 13.31 -10.84
C GLU A 73 25.10 11.84 -11.13
N GLY A 74 25.96 10.91 -10.70
CA GLY A 74 25.85 9.48 -11.02
C GLY A 74 24.50 8.86 -10.65
N PRO A 75 24.12 8.85 -9.36
CA PRO A 75 22.83 8.28 -8.94
C PRO A 75 21.64 8.94 -9.63
N LYS A 76 21.73 10.25 -9.87
CA LYS A 76 20.68 11.03 -10.53
C LYS A 76 20.49 10.62 -11.99
N ARG A 77 21.57 10.56 -12.76
CA ARG A 77 21.55 10.16 -14.17
C ARG A 77 21.11 8.71 -14.33
N PHE A 78 21.60 7.80 -13.49
CA PHE A 78 21.19 6.40 -13.55
C PHE A 78 19.72 6.22 -13.12
N GLY A 79 19.25 6.93 -12.08
CA GLY A 79 17.85 6.92 -11.69
C GLY A 79 16.91 7.43 -12.80
N GLN A 80 17.30 8.49 -13.51
CA GLN A 80 16.57 8.99 -14.68
C GLN A 80 16.55 7.99 -15.83
N ARG A 81 17.68 7.31 -16.09
CA ARG A 81 17.75 6.23 -17.08
C ARG A 81 16.78 5.11 -16.74
N LEU A 82 16.76 4.65 -15.48
CA LEU A 82 15.82 3.63 -15.01
C LEU A 82 14.36 4.11 -15.03
N ALA A 83 14.08 5.40 -14.88
CA ALA A 83 12.72 5.93 -14.94
C ALA A 83 12.09 5.82 -16.35
N ALA A 84 12.93 5.71 -17.39
CA ALA A 84 12.50 5.47 -18.76
C ALA A 84 12.19 3.98 -19.03
N GLU A 85 12.67 3.07 -18.19
CA GLU A 85 12.53 1.63 -18.39
C GLU A 85 11.14 1.11 -17.96
N PRO A 86 10.56 0.16 -18.69
CA PRO A 86 9.30 -0.47 -18.29
C PRO A 86 9.47 -1.37 -17.05
N ASP A 87 10.65 -1.95 -16.86
CA ASP A 87 11.01 -2.78 -15.71
C ASP A 87 12.39 -2.32 -15.17
N PRO A 88 12.40 -1.31 -14.29
CA PRO A 88 13.64 -0.73 -13.77
C PRO A 88 14.47 -1.73 -12.93
N TYR A 89 13.83 -2.71 -12.31
CA TYR A 89 14.53 -3.74 -11.54
C TYR A 89 15.32 -4.66 -12.47
N ARG A 90 14.67 -5.20 -13.52
CA ARG A 90 15.36 -6.02 -14.52
C ARG A 90 16.39 -5.25 -15.33
N ALA A 91 16.12 -3.98 -15.67
CA ALA A 91 17.10 -3.14 -16.36
C ALA A 91 18.37 -2.92 -15.52
N SER A 92 18.23 -2.80 -14.19
CA SER A 92 19.38 -2.71 -13.27
C SER A 92 20.20 -4.00 -13.27
N LEU A 93 19.55 -5.17 -13.17
CA LEU A 93 20.21 -6.46 -13.25
C LEU A 93 20.95 -6.66 -14.59
N ALA A 94 20.30 -6.31 -15.70
CA ALA A 94 20.87 -6.40 -17.04
C ALA A 94 22.10 -5.50 -17.23
N SER A 95 22.17 -4.39 -16.48
CA SER A 95 23.33 -3.49 -16.45
C SER A 95 24.47 -4.00 -15.55
N GLY A 96 24.31 -5.16 -14.90
CA GLY A 96 25.32 -5.77 -14.03
C GLY A 96 25.20 -5.40 -12.54
N ILE A 97 24.18 -4.63 -12.13
CA ILE A 97 23.90 -4.37 -10.71
C ILE A 97 23.23 -5.60 -10.11
N ALA A 98 23.98 -6.43 -9.38
CA ALA A 98 23.48 -7.69 -8.85
C ALA A 98 22.38 -7.53 -7.77
N ALA A 99 22.37 -6.41 -7.05
CA ALA A 99 21.41 -6.14 -5.96
C ALA A 99 20.77 -4.74 -6.11
N PRO A 100 19.75 -4.57 -6.97
CA PRO A 100 19.13 -3.27 -7.22
C PRO A 100 18.47 -2.61 -6.01
N HIS A 101 18.14 -3.41 -4.98
CA HIS A 101 17.56 -2.96 -3.71
C HIS A 101 18.58 -2.78 -2.59
N ASP A 102 19.88 -2.92 -2.85
CA ASP A 102 20.89 -2.72 -1.80
C ASP A 102 20.97 -1.25 -1.36
N VAL A 103 21.71 -1.01 -0.27
CA VAL A 103 22.00 0.33 0.26
C VAL A 103 23.09 1.04 -0.57
N GLY A 104 23.59 2.18 -0.08
CA GLY A 104 24.66 2.94 -0.72
C GLY A 104 24.21 3.53 -2.06
N PHE A 105 24.89 3.17 -3.14
CA PHE A 105 24.65 3.75 -4.46
C PHE A 105 23.22 3.54 -4.92
N MET A 106 22.68 2.33 -4.73
CA MET A 106 21.30 2.01 -5.15
C MET A 106 20.23 2.67 -4.28
N ALA A 107 20.55 3.05 -3.04
CA ALA A 107 19.64 3.88 -2.23
C ALA A 107 19.53 5.31 -2.81
N ALA A 108 20.65 5.91 -3.21
CA ALA A 108 20.65 7.21 -3.87
C ALA A 108 19.96 7.17 -5.25
N VAL A 109 20.19 6.10 -6.01
CA VAL A 109 19.51 5.86 -7.31
C VAL A 109 18.01 5.73 -7.12
N HIS A 110 17.54 5.02 -6.09
CA HIS A 110 16.11 4.91 -5.79
C HIS A 110 15.46 6.28 -5.58
N SER A 111 16.07 7.16 -4.77
CA SER A 111 15.56 8.51 -4.53
C SER A 111 15.49 9.33 -5.82
N ALA A 112 16.53 9.26 -6.65
CA ALA A 112 16.56 9.95 -7.93
C ALA A 112 15.54 9.39 -8.94
N TRP A 113 15.41 8.06 -9.00
CA TRP A 113 14.42 7.38 -9.82
C TRP A 113 13.00 7.81 -9.43
N LEU A 114 12.69 7.81 -8.13
CA LEU A 114 11.37 8.21 -7.64
C LEU A 114 11.02 9.67 -7.97
N ALA A 115 12.04 10.55 -7.97
CA ALA A 115 11.89 11.94 -8.39
C ALA A 115 11.69 12.08 -9.92
N ALA A 116 12.29 11.18 -10.71
CA ALA A 116 12.28 11.23 -12.17
C ALA A 116 11.05 10.55 -12.81
N ILE A 117 10.44 9.55 -12.15
CA ILE A 117 9.28 8.86 -12.73
C ILE A 117 8.07 9.80 -12.87
N PRO A 118 7.28 9.69 -13.96
CA PRO A 118 6.01 10.39 -14.08
C PRO A 118 5.04 10.06 -12.92
N SER A 119 4.05 10.93 -12.71
CA SER A 119 2.93 10.64 -11.79
C SER A 119 2.25 9.33 -12.21
N PRO A 120 2.11 8.31 -11.31
CA PRO A 120 1.59 7.00 -11.67
C PRO A 120 0.06 6.99 -11.79
N GLU A 121 -0.48 7.75 -12.76
CA GLU A 121 -1.92 7.94 -12.96
C GLU A 121 -2.55 6.95 -13.95
N SER A 122 -1.73 6.10 -14.59
CA SER A 122 -2.17 5.04 -15.51
C SER A 122 -1.64 3.67 -15.08
N GLU A 123 -2.30 2.59 -15.52
CA GLU A 123 -1.85 1.22 -15.25
C GLU A 123 -0.40 0.99 -15.70
N VAL A 124 -0.02 1.49 -16.87
CA VAL A 124 1.36 1.36 -17.38
C VAL A 124 2.35 2.01 -16.43
N SER A 125 2.10 3.26 -16.00
CA SER A 125 2.99 3.98 -15.10
C SER A 125 3.03 3.36 -13.69
N ALA A 126 1.90 2.91 -13.17
CA ALA A 126 1.82 2.20 -11.89
C ALA A 126 2.57 0.87 -11.91
N ARG A 127 2.46 0.10 -13.01
CA ARG A 127 3.18 -1.17 -13.18
C ARG A 127 4.70 -0.98 -13.19
N ARG A 128 5.21 0.15 -13.68
CA ARG A 128 6.66 0.46 -13.59
C ARG A 128 7.12 0.60 -12.16
N VAL A 129 6.32 1.27 -11.32
CA VAL A 129 6.63 1.40 -9.89
C VAL A 129 6.53 0.04 -9.20
N LEU A 130 5.49 -0.74 -9.49
CA LEU A 130 5.35 -2.11 -8.97
C LEU A 130 6.49 -3.03 -9.43
N ALA A 131 6.99 -2.89 -10.65
CA ALA A 131 8.13 -3.67 -11.13
C ALA A 131 9.41 -3.35 -10.36
N TRP A 132 9.55 -2.12 -9.84
CA TRP A 132 10.61 -1.76 -8.91
C TRP A 132 10.37 -2.37 -7.53
N ILE A 133 9.24 -2.07 -6.87
CA ILE A 133 9.06 -2.42 -5.46
C ILE A 133 8.59 -3.85 -5.18
N THR A 134 8.01 -4.52 -6.16
CA THR A 134 7.51 -5.90 -6.07
C THR A 134 7.94 -6.69 -7.31
N PRO A 135 9.26 -6.91 -7.51
CA PRO A 135 9.77 -7.64 -8.66
C PRO A 135 9.35 -9.12 -8.61
N ARG A 136 9.05 -9.72 -9.77
CA ARG A 136 8.46 -11.08 -9.85
C ARG A 136 9.33 -12.19 -9.23
N ASP A 137 10.64 -12.05 -9.31
CA ASP A 137 11.61 -13.10 -8.98
C ASP A 137 12.60 -12.65 -7.89
N ALA A 138 12.23 -11.62 -7.12
CA ALA A 138 13.08 -11.07 -6.07
C ALA A 138 12.26 -10.54 -4.89
N PRO A 139 12.89 -10.36 -3.72
CA PRO A 139 12.19 -9.77 -2.58
C PRO A 139 11.66 -8.39 -2.90
N GLN A 140 10.46 -8.11 -2.40
CA GLN A 140 9.89 -6.77 -2.41
C GLN A 140 10.78 -5.76 -1.67
N LEU A 141 10.71 -4.51 -2.08
CA LEU A 141 11.42 -3.43 -1.43
C LEU A 141 10.72 -3.06 -0.13
N GLU A 142 11.41 -3.29 0.98
CA GLU A 142 10.97 -2.94 2.34
C GLU A 142 11.52 -1.57 2.75
N SER A 143 11.37 -1.19 4.03
CA SER A 143 11.87 0.06 4.63
C SER A 143 11.24 1.35 4.08
N ASP A 144 11.79 2.50 4.46
CA ASP A 144 11.37 3.83 4.01
C ASP A 144 11.36 3.96 2.48
N ARG A 145 12.26 3.26 1.78
CA ARG A 145 12.31 3.25 0.32
C ARG A 145 11.06 2.60 -0.28
N GLY A 146 10.67 1.43 0.21
CA GLY A 146 9.41 0.78 -0.17
C GLY A 146 8.21 1.67 0.12
N ALA A 147 8.15 2.23 1.34
CA ALA A 147 7.07 3.12 1.76
C ALA A 147 6.96 4.38 0.89
N SER A 148 8.09 5.00 0.50
CA SER A 148 8.11 6.20 -0.35
C SER A 148 7.57 5.93 -1.76
N ALA A 149 7.81 4.75 -2.31
CA ALA A 149 7.28 4.33 -3.60
C ALA A 149 5.79 3.94 -3.52
N VAL A 150 5.35 3.29 -2.43
CA VAL A 150 3.92 3.09 -2.15
C VAL A 150 3.20 4.45 -2.04
N GLN A 151 3.79 5.41 -1.33
CA GLN A 151 3.27 6.78 -1.27
C GLN A 151 3.16 7.40 -2.66
N ARG A 152 4.17 7.25 -3.51
CA ARG A 152 4.13 7.76 -4.89
C ARG A 152 3.00 7.16 -5.72
N LEU A 153 2.64 5.89 -5.51
CA LEU A 153 1.49 5.24 -6.16
C LEU A 153 0.13 5.79 -5.70
N LEU A 154 0.02 6.18 -4.42
CA LEU A 154 -1.25 6.54 -3.80
C LEU A 154 -1.57 8.04 -3.86
N MET A 155 -0.55 8.90 -3.75
CA MET A 155 -0.73 10.36 -3.64
C MET A 155 -1.45 11.04 -4.82
N PRO A 156 -1.35 10.60 -6.09
CA PRO A 156 -2.15 11.19 -7.18
C PRO A 156 -3.67 11.12 -6.95
N TRP A 157 -4.10 10.25 -6.05
CA TRP A 157 -5.49 9.96 -5.74
C TRP A 157 -5.92 10.50 -4.38
N GLN A 158 -5.15 11.38 -3.75
CA GLN A 158 -5.48 11.97 -2.46
C GLN A 158 -6.89 12.62 -2.49
N SER A 159 -7.15 13.46 -3.50
CA SER A 159 -8.38 14.25 -3.65
C SER A 159 -9.41 13.70 -4.64
N LYS A 160 -9.10 12.61 -5.37
CA LYS A 160 -9.98 12.02 -6.39
C LYS A 160 -9.94 10.49 -6.36
N MET A 161 -11.00 9.85 -6.84
CA MET A 161 -11.02 8.38 -6.95
C MET A 161 -10.19 7.93 -8.16
N ALA A 162 -9.35 6.90 -7.96
CA ALA A 162 -8.65 6.26 -9.06
C ALA A 162 -9.63 5.48 -9.96
N PRO A 163 -9.36 5.39 -11.27
CA PRO A 163 -10.06 4.49 -12.18
C PRO A 163 -10.18 3.06 -11.60
N ALA A 164 -11.29 2.39 -11.88
CA ALA A 164 -11.60 1.09 -11.27
C ALA A 164 -10.62 -0.01 -11.70
N ASP A 165 -10.22 -0.01 -12.97
CA ASP A 165 -9.17 -0.85 -13.53
C ASP A 165 -7.84 -0.66 -12.78
N LEU A 166 -7.41 0.59 -12.55
CA LEU A 166 -6.18 0.85 -11.82
C LEU A 166 -6.24 0.39 -10.36
N ARG A 167 -7.36 0.63 -9.67
CA ARG A 167 -7.58 0.12 -8.30
C ARG A 167 -7.54 -1.41 -8.25
N SER A 168 -8.10 -2.08 -9.26
CA SER A 168 -8.09 -3.54 -9.36
C SER A 168 -6.68 -4.13 -9.52
N VAL A 169 -5.72 -3.33 -10.00
CA VAL A 169 -4.31 -3.71 -10.10
C VAL A 169 -3.54 -3.35 -8.84
N LEU A 170 -3.65 -2.09 -8.40
CA LEU A 170 -2.86 -1.56 -7.29
C LEU A 170 -3.23 -2.19 -5.96
N LEU A 171 -4.53 -2.32 -5.67
CA LEU A 171 -4.97 -2.72 -4.35
C LEU A 171 -4.50 -4.15 -4.02
N PRO A 172 -4.71 -5.18 -4.86
CA PRO A 172 -4.18 -6.50 -4.61
C PRO A 172 -2.65 -6.52 -4.54
N ALA A 173 -1.96 -5.84 -5.46
CA ALA A 173 -0.49 -5.81 -5.49
C ALA A 173 0.09 -5.26 -4.18
N LEU A 174 -0.47 -4.16 -3.68
CA LEU A 174 -0.02 -3.54 -2.43
C LEU A 174 -0.37 -4.39 -1.21
N THR A 175 -1.59 -4.94 -1.12
CA THR A 175 -1.98 -5.76 0.04
C THR A 175 -1.29 -7.12 0.07
N THR A 176 -0.95 -7.69 -1.09
CA THR A 176 -0.18 -8.94 -1.16
C THR A 176 1.26 -8.72 -0.71
N ALA A 177 1.89 -7.62 -1.13
CA ALA A 177 3.28 -7.32 -0.76
C ALA A 177 3.39 -6.83 0.69
N TYR A 178 2.53 -5.89 1.09
CA TYR A 178 2.67 -5.12 2.32
C TYR A 178 1.56 -5.39 3.36
N GLY A 179 0.66 -6.35 3.11
CA GLY A 179 -0.45 -6.66 4.02
C GLY A 179 -1.58 -5.63 3.97
N ASP A 180 -2.72 -5.93 4.61
CA ASP A 180 -3.82 -4.98 4.74
C ASP A 180 -3.47 -3.92 5.80
N PRO A 181 -3.40 -2.62 5.46
CA PRO A 181 -3.01 -1.55 6.37
C PRO A 181 -3.92 -1.40 7.61
N ARG A 182 -5.10 -2.02 7.61
CA ARG A 182 -6.06 -1.97 8.73
C ARG A 182 -5.70 -2.94 9.86
N ARG A 183 -4.88 -3.95 9.59
CA ARG A 183 -4.60 -5.06 10.53
C ARG A 183 -3.17 -5.56 10.48
N ASP A 184 -2.58 -5.60 9.29
CA ASP A 184 -1.33 -6.27 9.02
C ASP A 184 -0.19 -5.26 8.85
N ARG A 185 1.02 -5.67 9.22
CA ARG A 185 2.27 -4.92 8.99
C ARG A 185 2.27 -3.45 9.42
N PRO A 186 1.85 -3.12 10.67
CA PRO A 186 1.88 -1.74 11.15
C PRO A 186 3.29 -1.12 11.10
N GLU A 187 4.35 -1.93 11.23
CA GLU A 187 5.75 -1.50 11.12
C GLU A 187 6.10 -0.92 9.75
N PHE A 188 5.45 -1.37 8.68
CA PHE A 188 5.64 -0.82 7.33
C PHE A 188 4.71 0.36 7.09
N TRP A 189 3.42 0.20 7.38
CA TRP A 189 2.42 1.22 7.06
C TRP A 189 2.59 2.51 7.86
N THR A 190 3.26 2.48 9.01
CA THR A 190 3.62 3.70 9.75
C THR A 190 4.68 4.57 9.03
N LEU A 191 5.43 4.00 8.09
CA LEU A 191 6.39 4.73 7.25
C LEU A 191 5.71 5.42 6.06
N VAL A 192 4.48 5.01 5.71
CA VAL A 192 3.66 5.62 4.66
C VAL A 192 2.88 6.77 5.25
N SER A 193 2.92 7.95 4.63
CA SER A 193 2.19 9.13 5.11
C SER A 193 0.69 8.86 5.30
N ASP A 194 0.09 9.54 6.28
CA ASP A 194 -1.34 9.43 6.58
C ASP A 194 -2.22 9.72 5.37
N ASP A 195 -1.81 10.68 4.54
CA ASP A 195 -2.51 11.08 3.33
C ASP A 195 -2.57 9.95 2.31
N ALA A 196 -1.46 9.25 2.09
CA ALA A 196 -1.41 8.06 1.25
C ALA A 196 -2.19 6.89 1.87
N ARG A 197 -2.10 6.69 3.19
CA ARG A 197 -2.89 5.66 3.89
C ARG A 197 -4.39 5.88 3.76
N ARG A 198 -4.87 7.13 3.85
CA ARG A 198 -6.29 7.48 3.63
C ARG A 198 -6.78 7.08 2.24
N VAL A 199 -5.94 7.16 1.21
CA VAL A 199 -6.29 6.72 -0.15
C VAL A 199 -6.56 5.21 -0.18
N ILE A 200 -5.63 4.40 0.34
CA ILE A 200 -5.80 2.94 0.31
C ILE A 200 -6.92 2.48 1.24
N PHE A 201 -7.12 3.11 2.40
CA PHE A 201 -8.27 2.82 3.27
C PHE A 201 -9.60 3.09 2.56
N ARG A 202 -9.70 4.19 1.80
CA ARG A 202 -10.88 4.48 0.99
C ARG A 202 -11.11 3.39 -0.05
N TRP A 203 -10.06 2.93 -0.75
CA TRP A 203 -10.23 1.86 -1.74
C TRP A 203 -10.66 0.53 -1.11
N LEU A 204 -10.08 0.18 0.05
CA LEU A 204 -10.47 -0.98 0.85
C LEU A 204 -11.91 -0.88 1.34
N ALA A 205 -12.38 0.34 1.68
CA ALA A 205 -13.75 0.57 2.08
C ALA A 205 -14.74 0.09 1.02
N GLY A 206 -14.51 0.45 -0.26
CA GLY A 206 -15.33 -0.03 -1.36
C GLY A 206 -15.36 -1.55 -1.49
N ARG A 207 -14.19 -2.21 -1.37
CA ARG A 207 -14.10 -3.67 -1.43
C ARG A 207 -14.83 -4.35 -0.28
N SER A 208 -14.68 -3.82 0.94
CA SER A 208 -15.41 -4.32 2.11
C SER A 208 -16.92 -4.13 1.96
N MET A 209 -17.37 -2.99 1.44
CA MET A 209 -18.79 -2.73 1.18
C MET A 209 -19.35 -3.69 0.12
N GLU A 210 -18.65 -3.90 -0.99
CA GLU A 210 -19.01 -4.88 -2.03
C GLU A 210 -19.13 -6.29 -1.44
N ALA A 211 -18.10 -6.75 -0.73
CA ALA A 211 -18.10 -8.08 -0.10
C ALA A 211 -19.26 -8.25 0.89
N PHE A 212 -19.53 -7.23 1.72
CA PHE A 212 -20.67 -7.22 2.63
C PHE A 212 -22.00 -7.34 1.90
N ILE A 213 -22.20 -6.55 0.85
CA ILE A 213 -23.41 -6.60 0.03
C ILE A 213 -23.60 -7.98 -0.58
N ASP A 214 -22.55 -8.61 -1.10
CA ASP A 214 -22.62 -9.94 -1.69
C ASP A 214 -22.95 -11.03 -0.67
N VAL A 215 -22.32 -10.97 0.52
CA VAL A 215 -22.59 -11.90 1.63
C VAL A 215 -24.03 -11.77 2.12
N VAL A 216 -24.49 -10.54 2.40
CA VAL A 216 -25.85 -10.29 2.89
C VAL A 216 -26.89 -10.66 1.83
N SER A 217 -26.64 -10.36 0.55
CA SER A 217 -27.57 -10.73 -0.54
C SER A 217 -27.74 -12.24 -0.64
N ARG A 218 -26.68 -13.03 -0.45
CA ARG A 218 -26.78 -14.50 -0.40
C ARG A 218 -27.49 -15.00 0.86
N ALA A 219 -27.25 -14.37 2.00
CA ALA A 219 -27.91 -14.72 3.26
C ALA A 219 -29.42 -14.44 3.23
N GLU A 220 -29.84 -13.39 2.51
CA GLU A 220 -31.23 -12.93 2.45
C GLU A 220 -31.98 -13.38 1.17
N ALA A 221 -31.35 -14.16 0.29
CA ALA A 221 -31.90 -14.58 -1.01
C ALA A 221 -33.26 -15.32 -0.94
N ALA A 222 -33.64 -15.83 0.23
CA ALA A 222 -34.92 -16.52 0.48
C ALA A 222 -35.98 -15.64 1.21
N GLY A 223 -35.77 -14.32 1.39
CA GLY A 223 -36.59 -13.47 2.25
C GLY A 223 -37.21 -12.23 1.60
N ALA A 224 -38.21 -11.64 2.27
CA ALA A 224 -38.99 -10.46 1.85
C ALA A 224 -38.23 -9.12 1.85
N TYR A 225 -36.93 -9.11 2.20
CA TYR A 225 -36.13 -7.90 2.40
C TYR A 225 -35.29 -7.48 1.16
N SER A 226 -35.31 -8.29 0.11
CA SER A 226 -34.45 -8.14 -1.09
C SER A 226 -34.61 -6.77 -1.81
N ALA A 227 -35.82 -6.23 -1.90
CA ALA A 227 -36.09 -4.96 -2.57
C ALA A 227 -35.54 -3.74 -1.80
N GLN A 228 -35.57 -3.77 -0.46
CA GLN A 228 -34.99 -2.69 0.34
C GLN A 228 -33.46 -2.70 0.24
N TRP A 229 -32.85 -3.90 0.19
CA TRP A 229 -31.41 -4.04 0.08
C TRP A 229 -30.82 -3.42 -1.19
N ALA A 230 -31.49 -3.60 -2.34
CA ALA A 230 -31.07 -2.97 -3.60
C ALA A 230 -30.99 -1.44 -3.49
N SER A 231 -31.95 -0.81 -2.79
CA SER A 231 -31.93 0.64 -2.56
C SER A 231 -30.79 1.08 -1.64
N ARG A 232 -30.51 0.32 -0.57
CA ARG A 232 -29.40 0.56 0.36
C ARG A 232 -28.06 0.42 -0.34
N ARG A 233 -27.87 -0.65 -1.12
CA ARG A 233 -26.68 -0.87 -1.97
C ARG A 233 -26.40 0.35 -2.85
N ARG A 234 -27.40 0.76 -3.64
CA ARG A 234 -27.26 1.90 -4.56
C ARG A 234 -26.92 3.19 -3.83
N PHE A 235 -27.53 3.43 -2.67
CA PHE A 235 -27.26 4.62 -1.87
C PHE A 235 -25.82 4.65 -1.34
N TRP A 236 -25.41 3.61 -0.61
CA TRP A 236 -24.09 3.57 0.03
C TRP A 236 -22.96 3.49 -0.99
N MET A 237 -23.09 2.66 -2.03
CA MET A 237 -22.09 2.63 -3.12
C MET A 237 -22.05 3.95 -3.88
N GLY A 238 -23.19 4.62 -4.07
CA GLY A 238 -23.22 5.95 -4.68
C GLY A 238 -22.52 7.02 -3.85
N LEU A 239 -22.55 6.94 -2.51
CA LEU A 239 -21.75 7.80 -1.64
C LEU A 239 -20.25 7.48 -1.73
N TYR A 240 -19.91 6.20 -1.76
CA TYR A 240 -18.53 5.75 -1.96
C TYR A 240 -17.95 6.25 -3.29
N GLU A 241 -18.67 6.09 -4.40
CA GLU A 241 -18.27 6.53 -5.74
C GLU A 241 -18.07 8.05 -5.81
N LYS A 242 -18.85 8.82 -5.05
CA LYS A 242 -18.69 10.27 -4.88
C LYS A 242 -17.53 10.65 -3.95
N GLY A 243 -16.76 9.68 -3.44
CA GLY A 243 -15.62 9.89 -2.55
C GLY A 243 -16.02 10.37 -1.15
N ARG A 244 -17.26 10.12 -0.71
CA ARG A 244 -17.78 10.59 0.59
C ARG A 244 -17.50 9.62 1.75
N ILE A 245 -17.11 8.39 1.47
CA ILE A 245 -16.80 7.38 2.49
C ILE A 245 -15.28 7.26 2.57
N ASP A 246 -14.73 7.52 3.75
CA ASP A 246 -13.29 7.49 4.00
C ASP A 246 -12.80 6.07 4.30
N GLU A 247 -13.57 5.35 5.11
CA GLU A 247 -13.21 4.01 5.63
C GLU A 247 -14.47 3.18 5.82
N ALA A 248 -14.35 1.86 5.68
CA ALA A 248 -15.42 0.93 6.02
C ALA A 248 -14.87 -0.38 6.59
N TRP A 249 -15.60 -0.91 7.56
CA TRP A 249 -15.36 -2.20 8.17
C TRP A 249 -16.65 -2.96 8.37
N VAL A 250 -16.59 -4.27 8.17
CA VAL A 250 -17.74 -5.14 8.17
C VAL A 250 -17.68 -6.03 9.39
N ALA A 251 -18.81 -6.23 10.06
CA ALA A 251 -18.94 -7.22 11.12
C ALA A 251 -19.96 -8.30 10.72
N LEU A 252 -19.51 -9.54 10.57
CA LEU A 252 -20.34 -10.65 10.12
C LEU A 252 -20.81 -11.53 11.27
N THR A 253 -22.07 -11.96 11.23
CA THR A 253 -22.59 -13.01 12.11
C THR A 253 -22.02 -14.36 11.72
N ARG A 254 -22.16 -15.37 12.59
CA ARG A 254 -21.64 -16.72 12.35
C ARG A 254 -22.14 -17.33 11.02
N ASP A 255 -23.41 -17.14 10.69
CA ASP A 255 -24.00 -17.67 9.46
C ASP A 255 -23.43 -16.95 8.21
N ALA A 256 -23.27 -15.63 8.29
CA ALA A 256 -22.67 -14.84 7.22
C ALA A 256 -21.17 -15.13 7.03
N GLN A 257 -20.44 -15.50 8.09
CA GLN A 257 -19.04 -15.94 8.01
C GLN A 257 -18.90 -17.22 7.17
N ALA A 258 -19.84 -18.17 7.26
CA ALA A 258 -19.81 -19.37 6.44
C ALA A 258 -20.01 -19.05 4.95
N ILE A 259 -20.90 -18.10 4.64
CA ILE A 259 -21.10 -17.59 3.28
C ILE A 259 -19.84 -16.90 2.76
N ALA A 260 -19.23 -16.03 3.57
CA ALA A 260 -17.99 -15.33 3.22
C ALA A 260 -16.84 -16.33 2.97
N ALA A 261 -16.70 -17.37 3.80
CA ALA A 261 -15.71 -18.42 3.59
C ALA A 261 -15.93 -19.18 2.27
N SER A 262 -17.18 -19.49 1.93
CA SER A 262 -17.52 -20.11 0.63
C SER A 262 -17.19 -19.19 -0.56
N LEU A 263 -17.51 -17.90 -0.44
CA LEU A 263 -17.16 -16.88 -1.43
C LEU A 263 -15.66 -16.74 -1.62
N PHE A 264 -14.90 -16.72 -0.52
CA PHE A 264 -13.45 -16.71 -0.56
C PHE A 264 -12.90 -17.96 -1.25
N GLN A 265 -13.42 -19.15 -0.95
CA GLN A 265 -12.97 -20.38 -1.63
C GLN A 265 -13.21 -20.33 -3.14
N GLN A 266 -14.31 -19.74 -3.58
CA GLN A 266 -14.68 -19.58 -4.99
C GLN A 266 -13.85 -18.53 -5.73
N THR A 267 -13.56 -17.41 -5.08
CA THR A 267 -13.00 -16.21 -5.75
C THR A 267 -11.54 -15.93 -5.40
N LYS A 268 -11.06 -16.45 -4.27
CA LYS A 268 -9.77 -16.13 -3.64
C LYS A 268 -9.60 -14.64 -3.32
N ASP A 269 -10.71 -13.91 -3.18
CA ASP A 269 -10.72 -12.48 -2.92
C ASP A 269 -10.60 -12.18 -1.41
N PRO A 270 -9.48 -11.59 -0.94
CA PRO A 270 -9.23 -11.35 0.49
C PRO A 270 -10.25 -10.45 1.19
N ALA A 271 -11.07 -9.72 0.43
CA ALA A 271 -12.16 -8.92 1.00
C ALA A 271 -13.15 -9.78 1.81
N TYR A 272 -13.33 -11.06 1.43
CA TYR A 272 -14.18 -12.01 2.14
C TYR A 272 -13.57 -12.59 3.41
N GLU A 273 -12.31 -12.28 3.73
CA GLU A 273 -11.64 -12.64 5.00
C GLU A 273 -11.36 -11.42 5.88
N SER A 274 -11.69 -10.23 5.39
CA SER A 274 -11.37 -8.94 6.01
C SER A 274 -12.60 -8.34 6.70
N TYR A 275 -12.95 -8.93 7.85
CA TYR A 275 -14.12 -8.54 8.65
C TYR A 275 -13.87 -8.75 10.16
N GLY A 276 -14.66 -8.05 10.98
CA GLY A 276 -14.87 -8.36 12.40
C GLY A 276 -16.07 -9.29 12.61
N LYS A 277 -16.27 -9.75 13.83
CA LYS A 277 -17.39 -10.63 14.19
C LYS A 277 -18.50 -9.82 14.82
N GLN A 278 -19.73 -10.00 14.35
CA GLN A 278 -20.89 -9.49 15.07
C GLN A 278 -21.36 -10.55 16.06
N GLU A 279 -21.25 -10.21 17.34
CA GLU A 279 -21.50 -11.04 18.51
C GLU A 279 -22.67 -10.46 19.33
N GLY A 280 -23.10 -11.16 20.38
CA GLY A 280 -24.20 -10.71 21.24
C GLY A 280 -25.60 -11.14 20.78
N ALA A 281 -26.62 -10.38 21.19
CA ALA A 281 -28.02 -10.81 21.09
C ALA A 281 -28.54 -10.85 19.64
N ARG A 282 -28.05 -9.96 18.76
CA ARG A 282 -28.48 -9.86 17.36
C ARG A 282 -27.77 -10.86 16.45
N LYS A 283 -28.12 -12.14 16.58
CA LYS A 283 -27.47 -13.26 15.87
C LYS A 283 -27.61 -13.26 14.34
N LYS A 284 -28.51 -12.44 13.77
CA LYS A 284 -28.78 -12.40 12.32
C LYS A 284 -28.43 -11.06 11.66
N THR A 285 -28.07 -10.05 12.45
CA THR A 285 -27.74 -8.72 11.92
C THR A 285 -26.25 -8.65 11.66
N CYS A 286 -25.84 -8.49 10.41
CA CYS A 286 -24.46 -8.10 10.07
C CYS A 286 -24.37 -6.57 10.07
N LEU A 287 -23.21 -6.02 10.39
CA LEU A 287 -22.98 -4.58 10.48
C LEU A 287 -22.02 -4.10 9.41
N LEU A 288 -22.25 -2.86 8.97
CA LEU A 288 -21.34 -2.07 8.17
C LEU A 288 -21.05 -0.78 8.95
N VAL A 289 -19.82 -0.65 9.43
CA VAL A 289 -19.31 0.53 10.15
C VAL A 289 -18.49 1.35 9.17
N MET A 290 -18.84 2.62 9.00
CA MET A 290 -18.21 3.52 8.02
C MET A 290 -17.71 4.79 8.70
N ARG A 291 -16.58 5.33 8.24
CA ARG A 291 -16.18 6.71 8.55
C ARG A 291 -16.54 7.63 7.39
N ILE A 292 -17.18 8.74 7.74
CA ILE A 292 -17.51 9.83 6.81
C ILE A 292 -17.12 11.13 7.49
N GLY A 293 -15.96 11.68 7.14
CA GLY A 293 -15.38 12.84 7.82
C GLY A 293 -15.13 12.54 9.30
N ASN A 294 -15.74 13.35 10.17
CA ASN A 294 -15.71 13.22 11.63
C ASN A 294 -16.89 12.40 12.19
N LEU A 295 -17.56 11.60 11.35
CA LEU A 295 -18.70 10.77 11.74
C LEU A 295 -18.37 9.29 11.60
N ILE A 296 -18.88 8.50 12.55
CA ILE A 296 -19.01 7.05 12.44
C ILE A 296 -20.47 6.73 12.14
N VAL A 297 -20.70 6.07 11.02
CA VAL A 297 -22.04 5.67 10.57
C VAL A 297 -22.13 4.15 10.62
N VAL A 298 -23.14 3.63 11.28
CA VAL A 298 -23.40 2.19 11.38
C VAL A 298 -24.70 1.85 10.66
N GLU A 299 -24.59 0.95 9.70
CA GLU A 299 -25.67 0.34 8.95
C GLU A 299 -25.72 -1.16 9.29
N GLY A 300 -26.85 -1.82 9.04
CA GLY A 300 -26.97 -3.26 9.27
C GLY A 300 -27.96 -3.95 8.34
N SER A 301 -27.84 -5.27 8.26
CA SER A 301 -28.82 -6.10 7.55
C SER A 301 -30.19 -6.12 8.27
N HIS A 302 -31.21 -6.65 7.61
CA HIS A 302 -32.59 -6.70 8.14
C HIS A 302 -33.18 -5.30 8.46
N ASP A 303 -33.87 -5.17 9.58
CA ASP A 303 -34.56 -3.97 10.06
C ASP A 303 -33.68 -3.04 10.92
N PHE A 304 -32.36 -3.21 10.83
CA PHE A 304 -31.41 -2.39 11.58
C PHE A 304 -31.53 -0.91 11.22
N ARG A 305 -31.43 -0.02 12.20
CA ARG A 305 -31.47 1.44 11.96
C ARG A 305 -30.11 1.93 11.53
N VAL A 306 -30.08 2.96 10.69
CA VAL A 306 -28.84 3.72 10.50
C VAL A 306 -28.57 4.50 11.79
N HIS A 307 -27.38 4.35 12.36
CA HIS A 307 -26.90 5.11 13.52
C HIS A 307 -25.74 6.02 13.10
N VAL A 308 -25.69 7.24 13.63
CA VAL A 308 -24.61 8.19 13.38
C VAL A 308 -24.04 8.65 14.71
N PHE A 309 -22.72 8.65 14.81
CA PHE A 309 -21.95 9.12 15.96
C PHE A 309 -20.89 10.10 15.49
N ARG A 310 -20.41 10.97 16.37
CA ARG A 310 -19.14 11.68 16.13
C ARG A 310 -17.97 10.74 16.41
N THR A 311 -16.85 10.97 15.74
CA THR A 311 -15.61 10.21 15.98
C THR A 311 -15.08 10.36 17.39
N GLU A 312 -15.39 11.46 18.08
CA GLU A 312 -15.00 11.69 19.48
C GLU A 312 -15.91 11.00 20.49
N ASP A 313 -17.09 10.50 20.07
CA ASP A 313 -18.04 9.91 21.00
C ASP A 313 -17.50 8.59 21.55
N THR A 314 -17.43 8.45 22.87
CA THR A 314 -16.97 7.21 23.51
C THR A 314 -17.88 6.01 23.24
N ALA A 315 -19.13 6.27 22.87
CA ALA A 315 -20.11 5.25 22.47
C ALA A 315 -19.98 4.85 20.99
N ALA A 316 -19.20 5.57 20.18
CA ALA A 316 -19.01 5.22 18.78
C ALA A 316 -18.23 3.90 18.67
N PRO A 317 -18.70 2.93 17.86
CA PRO A 317 -17.93 1.73 17.62
C PRO A 317 -16.63 2.06 16.88
N ARG A 318 -15.52 1.53 17.38
CA ARG A 318 -14.21 1.70 16.75
C ARG A 318 -14.14 0.87 15.47
N LEU A 319 -13.63 1.47 14.38
CA LEU A 319 -13.32 0.72 13.17
C LEU A 319 -12.28 -0.36 13.42
N TYR A 320 -12.31 -1.40 12.59
CA TYR A 320 -11.33 -2.50 12.56
C TYR A 320 -11.29 -3.35 13.82
N ALA A 321 -12.27 -3.22 14.73
CA ALA A 321 -12.40 -4.14 15.85
C ALA A 321 -12.62 -5.58 15.36
N SER A 322 -12.05 -6.53 16.09
CA SER A 322 -12.19 -7.97 15.81
C SER A 322 -13.59 -8.48 16.12
N GLY A 323 -14.31 -7.81 17.02
CA GLY A 323 -15.66 -8.15 17.45
C GLY A 323 -16.49 -6.90 17.77
N TYR A 324 -17.79 -7.00 17.55
CA TYR A 324 -18.79 -5.97 17.85
C TYR A 324 -19.97 -6.63 18.56
N ASP A 325 -20.58 -5.91 19.50
CA ASP A 325 -21.92 -6.19 19.98
C ASP A 325 -22.78 -4.98 19.67
N ALA A 326 -23.68 -5.11 18.69
CA ALA A 326 -24.59 -4.03 18.30
C ALA A 326 -25.31 -3.38 19.48
N GLU A 327 -25.74 -4.17 20.46
CA GLU A 327 -26.51 -3.67 21.61
C GLU A 327 -25.70 -2.70 22.48
N SER A 328 -24.35 -2.76 22.43
CA SER A 328 -23.48 -1.88 23.22
C SER A 328 -23.47 -0.42 22.76
N PHE A 329 -23.93 -0.14 21.52
CA PHE A 329 -23.93 1.21 20.95
C PHE A 329 -25.26 1.58 20.27
N LEU A 330 -26.30 0.76 20.36
CA LEU A 330 -27.61 1.12 19.82
C LEU A 330 -28.15 2.38 20.49
N LEU A 331 -28.42 3.40 19.67
CA LEU A 331 -29.13 4.59 20.12
C LEU A 331 -30.61 4.27 20.38
N PRO A 332 -31.27 4.88 21.37
CA PRO A 332 -32.69 4.63 21.67
C PRO A 332 -33.64 4.84 20.49
N VAL A 333 -34.83 4.23 20.55
CA VAL A 333 -35.90 4.47 19.56
C VAL A 333 -36.28 5.96 19.57
N GLY A 334 -36.39 6.57 18.40
CA GLY A 334 -36.68 8.01 18.26
C GLY A 334 -35.47 8.94 18.44
N HIS A 335 -34.27 8.41 18.72
CA HIS A 335 -33.07 9.24 18.82
C HIS A 335 -32.80 10.02 17.53
N HIS A 336 -32.41 11.29 17.65
CA HIS A 336 -32.22 12.21 16.52
C HIS A 336 -31.05 11.84 15.58
N ASP A 337 -30.14 10.97 16.05
CA ASP A 337 -29.02 10.38 15.30
C ASP A 337 -29.26 8.91 14.90
N ALA A 338 -30.51 8.44 14.93
CA ALA A 338 -30.88 7.12 14.44
C ALA A 338 -32.09 7.16 13.51
N ARG A 339 -32.11 6.34 12.45
CA ARG A 339 -33.19 6.34 11.46
C ARG A 339 -33.50 4.94 10.92
N MET A 340 -34.77 4.56 10.95
CA MET A 340 -35.28 3.36 10.25
C MET A 340 -35.31 3.60 8.75
N HIS A 341 -35.05 2.55 7.96
CA HIS A 341 -35.30 2.57 6.52
C HIS A 341 -36.80 2.61 6.22
N ASP A 342 -37.17 3.37 5.21
CA ASP A 342 -38.53 3.51 4.70
C ASP A 342 -38.56 3.40 3.18
N THR A 343 -39.67 2.89 2.64
CA THR A 343 -39.85 2.67 1.19
C THR A 343 -39.88 3.95 0.39
N ALA A 344 -40.29 5.08 1.01
CA ALA A 344 -40.26 6.40 0.39
C ALA A 344 -38.85 7.02 0.35
N GLY A 345 -37.85 6.40 0.98
CA GLY A 345 -36.45 6.81 0.92
C GLY A 345 -36.12 8.05 1.75
N ASN A 346 -36.94 8.42 2.73
CA ASN A 346 -36.70 9.58 3.59
C ASN A 346 -35.44 9.41 4.46
N TRP A 347 -35.09 8.17 4.80
CA TRP A 347 -33.84 7.84 5.49
C TRP A 347 -32.59 8.26 4.71
N MET A 348 -32.57 8.09 3.37
CA MET A 348 -31.43 8.49 2.53
C MET A 348 -31.20 10.00 2.60
N ARG A 349 -32.27 10.79 2.44
CA ARG A 349 -32.21 12.25 2.58
C ARG A 349 -31.80 12.68 3.99
N TRP A 350 -32.21 11.93 5.01
CA TRP A 350 -31.78 12.17 6.38
C TRP A 350 -30.28 11.93 6.55
N VAL A 351 -29.74 10.83 6.03
CA VAL A 351 -28.30 10.55 6.04
C VAL A 351 -27.55 11.66 5.30
N GLU A 352 -27.96 12.02 4.09
CA GLU A 352 -27.32 13.07 3.29
C GLU A 352 -27.25 14.42 4.00
N ARG A 353 -28.23 14.76 4.85
CA ARG A 353 -28.19 15.96 5.68
C ARG A 353 -27.26 15.82 6.89
N LYS A 354 -27.15 14.63 7.47
CA LYS A 354 -26.30 14.36 8.62
C LYS A 354 -24.81 14.37 8.27
N ILE A 355 -24.46 13.86 7.09
CA ILE A 355 -23.06 13.71 6.65
C ILE A 355 -22.53 14.92 5.87
N ARG A 356 -23.29 16.02 5.81
CA ARG A 356 -22.97 17.21 5.03
C ARG A 356 -21.85 18.04 5.63
#